data_AF-A0A3N5H528-F1
#
_entry.id   AF-A0A3N5H528-F1
#
_cell.length_a   1.000
_cell.length_b   1.000
_cell.length_c   1.000
_cell.angle_alpha   90.00
_cell.angle_beta   90.00
_cell.angle_gamma   90.00
#
_symmetry.space_group_name_H-M   'P 1'
#
loop_
_entity.id
_entity.type
_entity.pdbx_description
1 polymer ?
#
loop_
_entity_poly.entity_id
_entity_poly.type
_entity_poly.pdbx_seq_one_letter_code
_entity_poly.pdbx_strand_id
1 'polypeptide(L)' 'MLLDWFMTPMGGRAFLEHLALRPDATGFRVFLLSASSTAPPPDLPGKVLGVLRKPFGIDDLLGTLDGHG' A
#
# COMPACT_ATOMS: atom_id res chain seq x y z
N MET A 1 -4.23 3.24 -5.81
CA MET A 1 -3.69 1.94 -6.27
C MET A 1 -3.56 1.01 -5.08
N LEU A 2 -3.90 -0.26 -5.23
CA LEU A 2 -3.66 -1.29 -4.21
C LEU A 2 -2.33 -1.99 -4.50
N LEU A 3 -1.50 -2.20 -3.47
CA LEU A 3 -0.20 -2.85 -3.58
C LEU A 3 -0.08 -3.95 -2.52
N ASP A 4 0.12 -5.20 -2.94
CA ASP A 4 0.43 -6.27 -1.99
C ASP A 4 1.84 -6.08 -1.41
N TRP A 5 1.95 -6.20 -0.08
CA TRP A 5 3.20 -5.99 0.62
C TRP A 5 4.21 -7.11 0.33
N PHE A 6 3.74 -8.36 0.24
CA PHE A 6 4.58 -9.53 0.01
C PHE A 6 4.37 -10.06 -1.41
N MET A 7 5.29 -9.69 -2.31
CA MET A 7 5.32 -10.14 -3.70
C MET A 7 6.75 -10.54 -4.08
N THR A 8 6.89 -11.51 -5.00
CA THR A 8 8.17 -11.93 -5.58
C THR A 8 8.19 -11.62 -7.09
N PRO A 9 9.35 -11.25 -7.67
CA PRO A 9 10.66 -11.08 -7.04
C PRO A 9 10.83 -9.74 -6.29
N MET A 10 9.91 -8.79 -6.47
CA MET A 10 9.97 -7.46 -5.87
C MET A 10 8.83 -7.27 -4.87
N GLY A 11 9.17 -7.05 -3.60
CA GLY A 11 8.19 -6.77 -2.54
C GLY A 11 7.71 -5.32 -2.53
N GLY A 12 6.66 -5.05 -1.74
CA GLY A 12 6.04 -3.72 -1.65
C GLY A 12 7.01 -2.61 -1.23
N ARG A 13 7.98 -2.91 -0.35
CA ARG A 13 9.02 -1.95 0.05
C ARG A 13 9.84 -1.45 -1.13
N ALA A 14 10.43 -2.38 -1.87
CA ALA A 14 11.27 -2.06 -3.02
C ALA A 14 10.46 -1.28 -4.08
N PHE A 15 9.20 -1.66 -4.30
CA PHE A 15 8.31 -0.92 -5.19
C PHE A 15 8.12 0.54 -4.74
N LEU A 16 7.86 0.79 -3.46
CA LEU A 16 7.67 2.15 -2.93
C LEU A 16 8.94 2.99 -3.04
N GLU A 17 10.10 2.40 -2.79
CA GLU A 17 11.40 3.07 -2.96
C GLU A 17 11.60 3.51 -4.42
N HIS A 18 11.29 2.65 -5.39
CA HIS A 18 11.36 3.02 -6.83
C HIS A 18 10.30 4.05 -7.22
N LEU A 19 9.08 3.95 -6.68
CA LEU A 19 8.01 4.92 -6.93
C LEU A 19 8.36 6.31 -6.38
N ALA A 20 9.10 6.38 -5.27
CA ALA A 20 9.55 7.66 -4.69
C ALA A 20 10.58 8.37 -5.60
N LEU A 21 11.40 7.61 -6.32
CA LEU A 21 12.40 8.14 -7.26
C LEU A 21 11.82 8.64 -8.58
N ARG A 22 10.52 8.42 -8.83
CA ARG A 22 9.84 8.81 -10.07
C ARG A 22 9.16 10.18 -9.92
N PRO A 23 9.66 11.24 -10.59
CA PRO A 23 9.05 12.57 -10.54
C PRO A 23 7.67 12.62 -11.19
N ASP A 24 7.42 11.76 -12.19
CA ASP A 24 6.14 11.60 -12.86
C ASP A 24 5.12 10.82 -12.02
N ALA A 25 5.54 10.24 -10.89
CA ALA A 25 4.69 9.43 -10.04
C ALA A 25 4.06 10.22 -8.87
N THR A 26 3.98 11.55 -8.95
CA THR A 26 3.41 12.41 -7.91
C THR A 26 1.91 12.20 -7.69
N GLY A 27 1.18 11.76 -8.72
CA GLY A 27 -0.26 11.46 -8.62
C GLY A 27 -0.60 10.09 -8.02
N PHE A 28 0.38 9.21 -7.80
CA PHE A 28 0.11 7.87 -7.30
C PHE A 28 -0.10 7.86 -5.79
N ARG A 29 -1.34 7.57 -5.38
CA ARG A 29 -1.69 7.24 -3.99
C ARG A 29 -1.77 5.73 -3.82
N VAL A 30 -1.11 5.18 -2.81
CA VAL A 30 -0.95 3.73 -2.60
C VAL A 30 -1.64 3.29 -1.30
N PHE A 31 -2.45 2.24 -1.37
CA PHE A 31 -2.87 1.46 -0.22
C PHE A 31 -2.12 0.13 -0.20
N LEU A 32 -1.53 -0.20 0.94
CA LEU A 32 -0.83 -1.47 1.11
C LEU A 32 -1.79 -2.57 1.56
N LEU A 33 -1.70 -3.74 0.95
CA LEU A 33 -2.37 -4.95 1.41
C LEU A 33 -1.33 -5.82 2.12
N SER A 34 -1.49 -6.06 3.42
CA SER A 34 -0.53 -6.86 4.20
C SER A 34 -1.17 -8.12 4.76
N ALA A 35 -0.36 -9.14 5.07
CA ALA A 35 -0.84 -10.29 5.83
C ALA A 35 -1.11 -9.92 7.29
N SER A 36 -1.97 -10.67 7.99
CA SER A 36 -2.17 -10.51 9.44
C SER A 36 -0.87 -10.75 10.22
N SER A 37 -0.06 -11.72 9.80
CA SER A 37 1.21 -12.11 10.42
C SER A 37 2.36 -11.12 10.19
N THR A 38 2.20 -10.20 9.22
CA THR A 38 3.32 -9.40 8.72
C THR A 38 2.85 -8.01 8.39
N ALA A 39 3.21 -7.06 9.24
CA ALA A 39 2.89 -5.65 9.07
C ALA A 39 4.01 -4.92 8.32
N PRO A 40 3.68 -3.96 7.44
CA PRO A 40 4.65 -2.97 6.99
C PRO A 40 5.17 -2.16 8.18
N PRO A 41 6.38 -1.62 8.11
CA PRO A 41 6.90 -0.74 9.16
C PRO A 41 6.09 0.58 9.18
N PRO A 42 6.09 1.33 10.29
CA PRO A 42 5.28 2.55 10.43
C PRO A 42 5.81 3.74 9.60
N ASP A 43 7.09 3.73 9.23
CA ASP A 43 7.81 4.78 8.50
C ASP A 43 7.74 4.60 6.98
N LEU A 44 6.54 4.34 6.45
CA LEU A 44 6.35 4.20 5.01
C LEU A 44 6.53 5.53 4.27
N PRO A 45 7.07 5.50 3.04
CA PRO A 45 7.17 6.68 2.20
C PRO A 45 5.81 7.38 2.04
N GLY A 46 5.80 8.71 2.04
CA GLY A 46 4.59 9.56 2.10
C GLY A 46 3.59 9.44 0.94
N LYS A 47 3.75 8.46 0.04
CA LYS A 47 2.76 8.10 -1.00
C LYS A 47 1.76 7.03 -0.53
N VAL A 48 1.95 6.47 0.67
CA VAL A 48 1.04 5.48 1.25
C VAL A 48 -0.08 6.17 2.03
N LEU A 49 -1.33 5.88 1.66
CA LEU A 49 -2.54 6.37 2.31
C LEU A 49 -2.92 5.54 3.53
N GLY A 50 -2.66 4.25 3.49
CA GLY A 50 -3.01 3.33 4.58
C GLY A 50 -2.63 1.90 4.29
N VAL A 51 -2.86 1.04 5.27
CA VAL A 51 -2.60 -0.39 5.21
C VAL A 51 -3.88 -1.16 5.52
N LEU A 52 -4.29 -2.03 4.61
CA LEU A 52 -5.39 -2.95 4.79
C LEU A 52 -4.84 -4.36 5.08
N ARG A 53 -5.16 -4.91 6.26
CA ARG A 53 -4.65 -6.20 6.71
C ARG A 53 -5.59 -7.32 6.33
N LYS A 54 -5.06 -8.36 5.69
CA LYS A 54 -5.78 -9.60 5.34
C LYS A 54 -6.00 -10.48 6.59
N PRO A 55 -7.13 -11.21 6.69
CA PRO A 55 -8.26 -11.19 5.76
C PRO A 55 -9.11 -9.93 5.95
N PHE A 56 -9.71 -9.46 4.86
CA PHE A 56 -10.68 -8.35 4.85
C PHE A 56 -11.80 -8.68 3.87
N GLY A 57 -13.00 -8.15 4.13
CA GLY A 57 -14.15 -8.24 3.24
C GLY A 57 -14.15 -7.14 2.18
N ILE A 58 -15.10 -7.22 1.24
CA ILE A 58 -15.26 -6.18 0.22
C ILE A 58 -15.66 -4.84 0.84
N ASP A 59 -16.50 -4.85 1.88
CA ASP A 59 -16.95 -3.64 2.57
C ASP A 59 -15.81 -2.94 3.31
N ASP A 60 -14.89 -3.70 3.93
CA ASP A 60 -13.69 -3.15 4.57
C ASP A 60 -12.79 -2.43 3.56
N LEU A 61 -12.66 -3.01 2.35
CA LEU A 61 -11.89 -2.43 1.26
C LEU A 61 -12.53 -1.13 0.77
N LEU A 62 -13.83 -1.14 0.48
CA LEU A 62 -14.56 0.03 -0.01
C LEU A 62 -14.54 1.17 1.02
N GLY A 63 -14.83 0.87 2.29
CA GLY A 63 -14.80 1.89 3.35
C GLY A 63 -13.41 2.52 3.54
N THR A 64 -12.33 1.75 3.34
CA THR A 64 -10.96 2.26 3.39
C THR A 64 -10.67 3.21 2.22
N LEU A 65 -11.16 2.89 1.02
CA LEU A 65 -10.97 3.70 -0.18
C LEU A 65 -11.77 5.00 -0.13
N ASP A 66 -13.03 4.95 0.32
CA ASP A 66 -13.91 6.12 0.41
C ASP A 66 -13.40 7.17 1.39
N GLY A 67 -12.73 6.76 2.47
CA GLY A 67 -12.13 7.68 3.45
C GLY A 67 -10.97 8.53 2.92
N HIS A 68 -10.49 8.27 1.70
CA HIS A 68 -9.30 8.93 1.12
C HIS A 68 -9.50 9.43 -0.33
N GLY A 69 -10.78 9.53 -0.75
CA GLY A 69 -11.21 10.12 -2.04
C GLY A 69 -11.02 11.62 -2.09
#